data_AF-A0A2E4QJ61-F1
#
_entry.id   AF-A0A2E4QJ61-F1
#
_cell.length_a   1.000
_cell.length_b   1.000
_cell.length_c   1.000
_cell.angle_alpha   90.00
_cell.angle_beta   90.00
_cell.angle_gamma   90.00
#
_symmetry.space_group_name_H-M   'P 1'
#
loop_
_entity.id
_entity.type
_entity.pdbx_description
1 polymer ?
#
loop_
_entity_poly.entity_id
_entity_poly.type
_entity_poly.pdbx_seq_one_letter_code
_entity_poly.pdbx_strand_id
1 'polypeptide(L)'
;MDKRATITILVGLGIFVFGIIGFVIGGFGIAGIEESTEFTLEEVDNGSIEVIDSDGFGDIGMTFWVKGEYIDKDENGIWDMCENVEINVTEHPDVSDWSAYDGEFYYEVAFNYDGKETSSCDADLGNTNYDRKEQGYVKIGRACYGCFAGNFSFVSNENVSVTYDDVMIEELGEDIGLIALGFLGGSGALCCGVVIMIIGVILIFTLKEDAPVEMMVNSDGTYMMNTTPENTVGVGVSQNISQVMTSSVVTEEMTKAEPYQFPSTESPSEDEGKLD
;
A
#
# COMPACT_ATOMS: atom_id res chain seq x y z
N MET A 1 -38.11 2.92 18.39
CA MET A 1 -36.75 3.05 17.82
C MET A 1 -36.84 2.69 16.35
N ASP A 2 -36.58 3.64 15.46
CA ASP A 2 -36.69 3.38 14.02
C ASP A 2 -35.70 2.27 13.63
N LYS A 3 -36.22 1.22 12.96
CA LYS A 3 -35.40 0.09 12.50
C LYS A 3 -34.29 0.56 11.57
N ARG A 4 -34.53 1.63 10.79
CA ARG A 4 -33.58 2.22 9.84
C ARG A 4 -32.44 2.92 10.57
N ALA A 5 -32.74 3.70 11.61
CA ALA A 5 -31.73 4.38 12.41
C ALA A 5 -30.85 3.38 13.19
N THR A 6 -31.46 2.29 13.66
CA THR A 6 -30.74 1.19 14.32
C THR A 6 -29.78 0.50 13.35
N ILE A 7 -30.20 0.25 12.10
CA ILE A 7 -29.36 -0.34 11.06
C ILE A 7 -28.18 0.59 10.71
N THR A 8 -28.41 1.90 10.57
CA THR A 8 -27.34 2.86 10.27
C THR A 8 -26.25 2.91 11.34
N ILE A 9 -26.64 2.84 12.62
CA ILE A 9 -25.69 2.79 13.74
C ILE A 9 -24.91 1.48 13.75
N LEU A 10 -25.56 0.33 13.49
CA LEU A 10 -24.87 -0.96 13.42
C LEU A 10 -23.88 -1.02 12.26
N VAL A 11 -24.21 -0.43 11.11
CA VAL A 11 -23.31 -0.32 9.95
C VAL A 11 -22.12 0.59 10.28
N GLY A 12 -22.38 1.75 10.89
CA GLY A 12 -21.32 2.67 11.33
C GLY A 12 -20.37 2.05 12.36
N LEU A 13 -20.91 1.29 13.32
CA LEU A 13 -20.12 0.55 14.31
C LEU A 13 -19.30 -0.56 13.66
N GLY A 14 -19.84 -1.26 12.66
CA GLY A 14 -19.10 -2.24 11.87
C GLY A 14 -17.89 -1.61 11.18
N ILE A 15 -18.10 -0.52 10.42
CA ILE A 15 -17.02 0.19 9.72
C ILE A 15 -15.97 0.73 10.69
N PHE A 16 -16.41 1.23 11.85
CA PHE A 16 -15.51 1.72 12.89
C PHE A 16 -14.63 0.61 13.48
N VAL A 17 -15.22 -0.56 13.80
CA VAL A 17 -14.47 -1.72 14.34
C VAL A 17 -13.49 -2.27 13.30
N PHE A 18 -13.91 -2.39 12.04
CA PHE A 18 -13.01 -2.76 10.94
C PHE A 18 -11.88 -1.75 10.75
N GLY A 19 -12.16 -0.45 10.91
CA GLY A 19 -11.16 0.61 10.89
C GLY A 19 -10.14 0.50 12.02
N ILE A 20 -10.57 0.17 13.24
CA ILE A 20 -9.66 -0.07 14.38
C ILE A 20 -8.74 -1.26 14.08
N ILE A 21 -9.30 -2.37 13.60
CA ILE A 21 -8.52 -3.58 13.30
C ILE A 21 -7.47 -3.29 12.23
N GLY A 22 -7.87 -2.62 11.13
CA GLY A 22 -6.94 -2.21 10.07
C GLY A 22 -5.86 -1.24 10.55
N PHE A 23 -6.23 -0.26 11.38
CA PHE A 23 -5.29 0.70 11.96
C PHE A 23 -4.31 0.05 12.95
N VAL A 24 -4.74 -0.95 13.73
CA VAL A 24 -3.87 -1.67 14.65
C VAL A 24 -2.90 -2.57 13.89
N ILE A 25 -3.37 -3.32 12.88
CA ILE A 25 -2.51 -4.17 12.04
C ILE A 25 -1.51 -3.30 11.25
N GLY A 26 -1.98 -2.23 10.61
CA GLY A 26 -1.10 -1.27 9.95
C GLY A 26 -0.15 -0.58 10.94
N GLY A 27 -0.63 -0.24 12.13
CA GLY A 27 0.10 0.41 13.21
C GLY A 27 1.23 -0.43 13.83
N PHE A 28 1.03 -1.74 13.97
CA PHE A 28 2.10 -2.67 14.35
C PHE A 28 3.08 -2.90 13.22
N GLY A 29 2.60 -2.90 11.96
CA GLY A 29 3.46 -2.96 10.80
C GLY A 29 4.43 -1.78 10.68
N ILE A 30 3.98 -0.54 10.91
CA ILE A 30 4.88 0.63 10.94
C ILE A 30 5.91 0.59 12.09
N ALA A 31 5.63 -0.10 13.19
CA ALA A 31 6.62 -0.36 14.24
C ALA A 31 7.61 -1.47 13.85
N GLY A 32 7.22 -2.40 12.97
CA GLY A 32 8.10 -3.42 12.37
C GLY A 32 8.99 -2.90 11.24
N ILE A 33 8.65 -1.75 10.61
CA ILE A 33 9.51 -1.12 9.59
C ILE A 33 10.81 -0.54 10.19
N GLU A 34 10.92 -0.45 11.53
CA GLU A 34 12.19 -0.15 12.22
C GLU A 34 13.29 -1.21 11.96
N GLU A 35 12.94 -2.38 11.40
CA GLU A 35 13.86 -3.45 11.01
C GLU A 35 14.70 -3.12 9.76
N SER A 36 14.42 -2.01 9.06
CA SER A 36 15.23 -1.52 7.92
C SER A 36 16.61 -0.93 8.30
N THR A 37 17.04 -1.13 9.55
CA THR A 37 18.29 -0.62 10.12
C THR A 37 19.25 -1.69 10.60
N GLU A 38 18.94 -2.97 10.45
CA GLU A 38 19.88 -4.02 10.83
C GLU A 38 21.09 -4.04 9.88
N PHE A 39 22.27 -4.35 10.42
CA PHE A 39 23.46 -4.62 9.62
C PHE A 39 23.54 -6.11 9.37
N THR A 40 23.82 -6.51 8.13
CA THR A 40 24.12 -7.91 7.80
C THR A 40 25.38 -8.38 8.52
N LEU A 41 26.38 -7.49 8.61
CA LEU A 41 27.59 -7.68 9.40
C LEU A 41 27.87 -6.39 10.16
N GLU A 42 28.08 -6.46 11.47
CA GLU A 42 28.30 -5.28 12.32
C GLU A 42 29.71 -5.29 12.93
N GLU A 43 30.43 -4.18 12.76
CA GLU A 43 31.78 -3.93 13.31
C GLU A 43 32.79 -5.07 13.07
N VAL A 44 32.89 -5.54 11.82
CA VAL A 44 33.82 -6.60 11.42
C VAL A 44 34.98 -6.06 10.58
N ASP A 45 36.13 -6.73 10.65
CA ASP A 45 37.31 -6.48 9.82
C ASP A 45 37.42 -7.47 8.64
N ASN A 46 36.57 -8.49 8.61
CA ASN A 46 36.41 -9.43 7.51
C ASN A 46 35.01 -10.04 7.56
N GLY A 47 34.51 -10.51 6.44
CA GLY A 47 33.20 -11.15 6.39
C GLY A 47 32.94 -11.87 5.08
N SER A 48 31.98 -12.78 5.13
CA SER A 48 31.45 -13.47 3.97
C SER A 48 29.93 -13.37 3.98
N ILE A 49 29.35 -13.08 2.82
CA ILE A 49 27.91 -12.96 2.58
C ILE A 49 27.56 -13.85 1.39
N GLU A 50 26.50 -14.62 1.51
CA GLU A 50 25.93 -15.38 0.38
C GLU A 50 24.99 -14.44 -0.38
N VAL A 51 25.37 -14.10 -1.62
CA VAL A 51 24.58 -13.29 -2.55
C VAL A 51 23.50 -14.18 -3.15
N ILE A 52 22.26 -13.70 -3.12
CA ILE A 52 21.08 -14.35 -3.65
C ILE A 52 20.62 -13.52 -4.86
N ASP A 53 20.58 -14.12 -6.03
CA ASP A 53 20.07 -13.49 -7.25
C ASP A 53 18.84 -14.27 -7.73
N SER A 54 17.67 -13.82 -7.30
CA SER A 54 16.39 -14.50 -7.57
C SER A 54 15.95 -14.37 -9.04
N ASP A 55 16.30 -13.28 -9.71
CA ASP A 55 15.81 -12.95 -11.05
C ASP A 55 16.82 -13.23 -12.17
N GLY A 56 18.10 -13.47 -11.82
CA GLY A 56 19.15 -13.78 -12.78
C GLY A 56 19.74 -12.55 -13.46
N PHE A 57 19.41 -11.34 -13.02
CA PHE A 57 19.90 -10.09 -13.61
C PHE A 57 21.10 -9.50 -12.87
N GLY A 58 21.39 -10.02 -11.68
CA GLY A 58 22.47 -9.57 -10.81
C GLY A 58 21.99 -8.60 -9.74
N ASP A 59 22.59 -8.73 -8.57
CA ASP A 59 22.22 -8.05 -7.33
C ASP A 59 22.62 -6.56 -7.33
N ILE A 60 21.87 -5.74 -6.59
CA ILE A 60 22.18 -4.31 -6.42
C ILE A 60 23.40 -4.05 -5.53
N GLY A 61 23.93 -5.09 -4.89
CA GLY A 61 25.17 -5.14 -4.14
C GLY A 61 24.99 -4.95 -2.64
N MET A 62 26.07 -4.49 -2.02
CA MET A 62 26.11 -4.23 -0.59
C MET A 62 26.74 -2.89 -0.30
N THR A 63 26.26 -2.27 0.77
CA THR A 63 26.69 -0.95 1.22
C THR A 63 27.55 -1.06 2.47
N PHE A 64 28.70 -0.39 2.46
CA PHE A 64 29.65 -0.36 3.57
C PHE A 64 29.55 0.94 4.36
N TRP A 65 29.58 0.78 5.67
CA TRP A 65 29.42 1.82 6.66
C TRP A 65 30.57 1.78 7.67
N VAL A 66 30.97 2.95 8.16
CA VAL A 66 31.95 3.06 9.25
C VAL A 66 31.47 4.02 10.31
N LYS A 67 31.92 3.84 11.55
CA LYS A 67 31.62 4.79 12.61
C LYS A 67 32.41 6.07 12.41
N GLY A 68 31.73 7.20 12.37
CA GLY A 68 32.40 8.48 12.17
C GLY A 68 31.48 9.60 11.72
N GLU A 69 32.10 10.66 11.22
CA GLU A 69 31.46 11.83 10.65
C GLU A 69 32.21 12.23 9.38
N TYR A 70 31.51 12.88 8.44
CA TYR A 70 32.12 13.47 7.25
C TYR A 70 32.98 14.66 7.66
N ILE A 71 34.29 14.45 7.73
CA ILE A 71 35.28 15.46 8.06
C ILE A 71 36.45 15.30 7.09
N ASP A 72 36.88 16.42 6.51
CA ASP A 72 38.13 16.57 5.77
C ASP A 72 39.04 17.46 6.62
N LYS A 73 39.97 16.85 7.37
CA LYS A 73 40.80 17.58 8.35
C LYS A 73 42.03 18.22 7.72
N ASP A 74 42.56 17.62 6.68
CA ASP A 74 43.77 18.12 6.00
C ASP A 74 43.45 18.99 4.78
N GLU A 75 42.16 19.21 4.50
CA GLU A 75 41.61 20.04 3.42
C GLU A 75 42.09 19.57 2.04
N ASN A 76 42.26 18.26 1.87
CA ASN A 76 42.72 17.67 0.61
C ASN A 76 41.60 17.41 -0.41
N GLY A 77 40.34 17.63 0.00
CA GLY A 77 39.16 17.46 -0.85
C GLY A 77 38.59 16.05 -0.88
N ILE A 78 39.02 15.16 0.02
CA ILE A 78 38.51 13.79 0.20
C ILE A 78 38.06 13.64 1.66
N TRP A 79 36.98 12.89 1.92
CA TRP A 79 36.62 12.62 3.31
C TRP A 79 37.67 11.73 3.99
N ASP A 80 38.16 12.13 5.17
CA ASP A 80 39.20 11.41 5.94
C ASP A 80 38.92 9.90 6.04
N MET A 81 37.65 9.52 6.21
CA MET A 81 37.22 8.14 6.37
C MET A 81 37.53 7.27 5.13
N CYS A 82 37.53 7.84 3.93
CA CYS A 82 37.84 7.12 2.70
C CYS A 82 39.34 6.99 2.45
N GLU A 83 40.17 7.78 3.13
CA GLU A 83 41.61 7.63 3.08
C GLU A 83 42.13 6.66 4.13
N ASN A 84 41.42 6.56 5.26
CA ASN A 84 41.80 5.71 6.38
C ASN A 84 41.28 4.27 6.25
N VAL A 85 40.17 4.06 5.54
CA VAL A 85 39.51 2.76 5.42
C VAL A 85 39.81 2.16 4.05
N GLU A 86 40.47 1.01 4.04
CA GLU A 86 40.78 0.22 2.86
C GLU A 86 40.04 -1.12 2.94
N ILE A 87 39.16 -1.36 1.97
CA ILE A 87 38.39 -2.59 1.84
C ILE A 87 38.85 -3.30 0.58
N ASN A 88 39.26 -4.55 0.74
CA ASN A 88 39.68 -5.41 -0.36
C ASN A 88 38.75 -6.61 -0.46
N VAL A 89 38.11 -6.76 -1.61
CA VAL A 89 37.31 -7.96 -1.91
C VAL A 89 38.28 -9.11 -2.17
N THR A 90 37.99 -10.26 -1.56
CA THR A 90 38.82 -11.46 -1.64
C THR A 90 38.16 -12.56 -2.45
N GLU A 91 36.83 -12.53 -2.54
CA GLU A 91 36.02 -13.45 -3.31
C GLU A 91 34.73 -12.69 -3.69
N HIS A 92 34.30 -12.83 -4.94
CA HIS A 92 32.99 -12.39 -5.38
C HIS A 92 32.51 -13.37 -6.47
N PRO A 93 31.19 -13.52 -6.65
CA PRO A 93 30.63 -14.31 -7.74
C PRO A 93 30.85 -13.63 -9.09
N ASP A 94 30.48 -14.33 -10.17
CA ASP A 94 30.43 -13.74 -11.51
C ASP A 94 29.51 -12.52 -11.51
N VAL A 95 29.83 -11.53 -12.33
CA VAL A 95 29.06 -10.28 -12.44
C VAL A 95 28.34 -10.18 -13.77
N SER A 96 27.26 -9.41 -13.77
CA SER A 96 26.48 -9.10 -14.95
C SER A 96 27.25 -8.22 -15.94
N ASP A 97 26.94 -8.33 -17.24
CA ASP A 97 27.60 -7.53 -18.29
C ASP A 97 27.41 -6.01 -18.13
N TRP A 98 26.38 -5.60 -17.38
CA TRP A 98 26.08 -4.19 -17.11
C TRP A 98 26.75 -3.68 -15.83
N SER A 99 27.31 -4.58 -15.02
CA SER A 99 28.04 -4.24 -13.82
C SER A 99 29.19 -3.28 -14.14
N ALA A 100 29.33 -2.27 -13.27
CA ALA A 100 30.55 -1.51 -13.16
C ALA A 100 31.35 -2.07 -11.98
N TYR A 101 32.68 -1.93 -12.03
CA TYR A 101 33.60 -2.28 -10.94
C TYR A 101 33.88 -3.77 -10.75
N ASP A 102 33.38 -4.67 -11.60
CA ASP A 102 33.73 -6.10 -11.58
C ASP A 102 33.44 -6.77 -10.21
N GLY A 103 32.41 -6.29 -9.49
CA GLY A 103 32.05 -6.79 -8.17
C GLY A 103 32.96 -6.29 -7.03
N GLU A 104 34.04 -5.58 -7.36
CA GLU A 104 34.97 -5.02 -6.40
C GLU A 104 34.37 -3.87 -5.58
N PHE A 105 35.05 -3.53 -4.49
CA PHE A 105 34.71 -2.37 -3.68
C PHE A 105 35.04 -1.08 -4.42
N TYR A 106 34.13 -0.10 -4.33
CA TYR A 106 34.35 1.23 -4.86
C TYR A 106 33.75 2.29 -3.93
N TYR A 107 34.45 3.43 -3.84
CA TYR A 107 34.00 4.54 -3.01
C TYR A 107 32.76 5.20 -3.62
N GLU A 108 31.73 5.31 -2.79
CA GLU A 108 30.46 5.91 -3.15
C GLU A 108 29.77 6.41 -1.87
N VAL A 109 30.03 7.67 -1.54
CA VAL A 109 29.31 8.30 -0.43
C VAL A 109 27.88 8.64 -0.87
N ALA A 110 27.73 9.47 -1.90
CA ALA A 110 26.46 9.73 -2.54
C ALA A 110 26.60 9.56 -4.06
N PHE A 111 25.78 8.67 -4.62
CA PHE A 111 25.74 8.49 -6.07
C PHE A 111 25.28 9.80 -6.74
N ASN A 112 26.01 10.21 -7.78
CA ASN A 112 25.63 11.31 -8.66
C ASN A 112 25.47 12.67 -7.93
N TYR A 113 26.23 12.92 -6.87
CA TYR A 113 26.17 14.22 -6.17
C TYR A 113 26.56 15.39 -7.10
N ASP A 114 27.40 15.12 -8.10
CA ASP A 114 27.93 16.10 -9.06
C ASP A 114 27.09 16.22 -10.35
N GLY A 115 26.00 15.45 -10.47
CA GLY A 115 25.13 15.44 -11.64
C GLY A 115 25.71 14.73 -12.88
N LYS A 116 26.82 13.99 -12.74
CA LYS A 116 27.49 13.28 -13.85
C LYS A 116 27.42 11.76 -13.78
N GLU A 117 26.52 11.21 -12.97
CA GLU A 117 26.34 9.77 -12.74
C GLU A 117 27.63 9.11 -12.22
N THR A 118 28.32 9.80 -11.30
CA THR A 118 29.59 9.33 -10.74
C THR A 118 29.46 8.96 -9.25
N SER A 119 30.33 8.05 -8.83
CA SER A 119 30.55 7.67 -7.43
C SER A 119 31.93 8.16 -7.01
N SER A 120 32.00 8.88 -5.90
CA SER A 120 33.27 9.36 -5.34
C SER A 120 33.21 9.51 -3.83
N CYS A 121 34.36 9.86 -3.25
CA CYS A 121 34.47 10.25 -1.85
C CYS A 121 35.00 11.68 -1.68
N ASP A 122 34.68 12.55 -2.63
CA ASP A 122 35.04 13.96 -2.57
C ASP A 122 34.39 14.62 -1.35
N ALA A 123 35.17 15.44 -0.64
CA ALA A 123 34.73 16.19 0.53
C ALA A 123 33.84 17.38 0.14
N ASP A 124 32.62 17.09 -0.31
CA ASP A 124 31.60 18.08 -0.63
C ASP A 124 30.35 17.85 0.23
N LEU A 125 29.73 18.91 0.73
CA LEU A 125 28.52 18.81 1.56
C LEU A 125 27.36 18.09 0.85
N GLY A 126 27.28 18.18 -0.48
CA GLY A 126 26.35 17.42 -1.31
C GLY A 126 26.72 15.95 -1.46
N ASN A 127 28.00 15.60 -1.28
CA ASN A 127 28.48 14.22 -1.25
C ASN A 127 28.49 13.67 0.19
N THR A 128 27.31 13.63 0.82
CA THR A 128 27.12 13.07 2.16
C THR A 128 25.87 12.21 2.22
N ASN A 129 25.91 11.11 2.96
CA ASN A 129 24.76 10.27 3.25
C ASN A 129 24.49 10.25 4.77
N TYR A 130 23.27 10.61 5.19
CA TYR A 130 22.88 10.72 6.59
C TYR A 130 21.92 9.63 7.06
N ASP A 131 21.70 8.58 6.26
CA ASP A 131 20.67 7.58 6.53
C ASP A 131 20.85 6.89 7.89
N ARG A 132 22.11 6.74 8.32
CA ARG A 132 22.48 6.12 9.62
C ARG A 132 23.19 7.08 10.57
N LYS A 133 22.99 8.39 10.40
CA LYS A 133 23.62 9.40 11.26
C LYS A 133 23.26 9.24 12.74
N GLU A 134 22.02 8.86 13.05
CA GLU A 134 21.56 8.66 14.44
C GLU A 134 22.28 7.50 15.15
N GLN A 135 22.75 6.52 14.38
CA GLN A 135 23.55 5.39 14.86
C GLN A 135 25.06 5.72 14.90
N GLY A 136 25.47 6.89 14.38
CA GLY A 136 26.87 7.32 14.31
C GLY A 136 27.66 6.70 13.14
N TYR A 137 26.97 6.27 12.09
CA TYR A 137 27.60 5.68 10.90
C TYR A 137 27.54 6.62 9.70
N VAL A 138 28.55 6.50 8.85
CA VAL A 138 28.68 7.18 7.55
C VAL A 138 28.92 6.14 6.45
N LYS A 139 28.32 6.37 5.28
CA LYS A 139 28.49 5.50 4.11
C LYS A 139 29.84 5.81 3.47
N ILE A 140 30.61 4.78 3.14
CA ILE A 140 31.91 4.94 2.48
C ILE A 140 31.93 4.43 1.05
N GLY A 141 31.13 3.42 0.74
CA GLY A 141 31.13 2.82 -0.58
C GLY A 141 30.26 1.59 -0.68
N ARG A 142 30.37 0.94 -1.82
CA ARG A 142 29.59 -0.24 -2.17
C ARG A 142 30.49 -1.29 -2.81
N ALA A 143 30.03 -2.54 -2.80
CA ALA A 143 30.66 -3.62 -3.54
C ALA A 143 29.60 -4.55 -4.11
N CYS A 144 30.04 -5.50 -4.92
CA CYS A 144 29.20 -6.53 -5.53
C CYS A 144 28.05 -5.98 -6.39
N TYR A 145 28.23 -4.82 -7.01
CA TYR A 145 27.22 -4.23 -7.90
C TYR A 145 27.07 -5.08 -9.15
N GLY A 146 25.90 -5.70 -9.36
CA GLY A 146 25.64 -6.62 -10.46
C GLY A 146 26.16 -8.04 -10.24
N CYS A 147 26.49 -8.44 -9.01
CA CYS A 147 26.90 -9.81 -8.70
C CYS A 147 25.75 -10.81 -8.90
N PHE A 148 26.03 -11.95 -9.52
CA PHE A 148 25.12 -13.10 -9.52
C PHE A 148 25.15 -13.85 -8.18
N ALA A 149 24.33 -14.90 -8.05
CA ALA A 149 24.29 -15.71 -6.84
C ALA A 149 25.65 -16.39 -6.56
N GLY A 150 26.12 -16.31 -5.31
CA GLY A 150 27.35 -16.95 -4.86
C GLY A 150 27.98 -16.27 -3.64
N ASN A 151 29.22 -16.66 -3.30
CA ASN A 151 29.88 -16.12 -2.11
C ASN A 151 30.61 -14.83 -2.43
N PHE A 152 30.35 -13.81 -1.62
CA PHE A 152 31.14 -12.61 -1.54
C PHE A 152 31.92 -12.58 -0.21
N SER A 153 33.21 -12.31 -0.25
CA SER A 153 34.07 -12.19 0.93
C SER A 153 35.00 -11.00 0.83
N PHE A 154 35.19 -10.27 1.93
CA PHE A 154 36.06 -9.10 1.98
C PHE A 154 36.93 -9.08 3.24
N VAL A 155 37.99 -8.27 3.18
CA VAL A 155 38.83 -7.91 4.33
C VAL A 155 38.99 -6.39 4.35
N SER A 156 38.97 -5.82 5.55
CA SER A 156 39.13 -4.39 5.81
C SER A 156 40.27 -4.18 6.81
N ASN A 157 40.96 -3.04 6.70
CA ASN A 157 41.96 -2.63 7.68
C ASN A 157 41.34 -2.05 8.97
N GLU A 158 40.08 -1.62 8.90
CA GLU A 158 39.30 -1.01 9.99
C GLU A 158 37.96 -1.75 10.15
N ASN A 159 37.31 -1.59 11.32
CA ASN A 159 36.00 -2.19 11.55
C ASN A 159 34.92 -1.51 10.70
N VAL A 160 34.28 -2.28 9.82
CA VAL A 160 33.21 -1.82 8.93
C VAL A 160 31.91 -2.55 9.27
N SER A 161 30.79 -1.92 8.98
CA SER A 161 29.47 -2.56 9.03
C SER A 161 28.88 -2.61 7.63
N VAL A 162 28.21 -3.70 7.29
CA VAL A 162 27.76 -3.99 5.93
C VAL A 162 26.26 -4.20 5.93
N THR A 163 25.58 -3.58 4.98
CA THR A 163 24.17 -3.85 4.67
C THR A 163 24.12 -4.55 3.32
N TYR A 164 23.49 -5.71 3.28
CA TYR A 164 23.16 -6.38 2.03
C TYR A 164 21.85 -5.78 1.50
N ASP A 165 21.90 -5.14 0.32
CA ASP A 165 20.85 -4.21 -0.10
C ASP A 165 19.60 -4.94 -0.65
N ASP A 166 19.69 -6.19 -1.10
CA ASP A 166 18.60 -6.91 -1.78
C ASP A 166 17.69 -7.74 -0.84
N VAL A 167 18.20 -8.20 0.31
CA VAL A 167 17.39 -8.91 1.34
C VAL A 167 16.26 -8.04 1.90
N MET A 168 16.33 -6.73 1.71
CA MET A 168 15.29 -5.79 2.14
C MET A 168 14.03 -5.80 1.27
N ILE A 169 14.01 -6.39 0.07
CA ILE A 169 12.85 -6.26 -0.84
C ILE A 169 11.89 -7.45 -0.75
N GLU A 170 12.40 -8.68 -0.60
CA GLU A 170 11.54 -9.87 -0.55
C GLU A 170 10.82 -10.04 0.79
N GLU A 171 11.44 -9.69 1.93
CA GLU A 171 10.77 -9.80 3.24
C GLU A 171 9.79 -8.64 3.52
N LEU A 172 9.97 -7.48 2.88
CA LEU A 172 9.12 -6.30 3.07
C LEU A 172 8.04 -6.12 1.98
N GLY A 173 8.13 -6.79 0.82
CA GLY A 173 7.22 -6.58 -0.30
C GLY A 173 5.77 -7.01 -0.03
N GLU A 174 5.58 -8.11 0.70
CA GLU A 174 4.24 -8.59 1.07
C GLU A 174 3.64 -7.77 2.23
N ASP A 175 4.49 -7.31 3.16
CA ASP A 175 4.06 -6.60 4.35
C ASP A 175 3.80 -5.12 4.09
N ILE A 176 4.60 -4.41 3.28
CA ILE A 176 4.37 -2.98 2.98
C ILE A 176 3.01 -2.76 2.29
N GLY A 177 2.59 -3.67 1.40
CA GLY A 177 1.28 -3.59 0.75
C GLY A 177 0.12 -3.65 1.74
N LEU A 178 0.19 -4.57 2.70
CA LEU A 178 -0.83 -4.76 3.74
C LEU A 178 -0.78 -3.66 4.81
N ILE A 179 0.41 -3.16 5.12
CA ILE A 179 0.65 -2.08 6.10
C ILE A 179 0.18 -0.74 5.55
N ALA A 180 0.53 -0.40 4.30
CA ALA A 180 0.07 0.82 3.65
C ALA A 180 -1.45 0.81 3.44
N LEU A 181 -2.03 -0.32 3.00
CA LEU A 181 -3.49 -0.48 2.88
C LEU A 181 -4.18 -0.49 4.25
N GLY A 182 -3.57 -1.09 5.27
CA GLY A 182 -4.08 -1.16 6.65
C GLY A 182 -4.08 0.20 7.34
N PHE A 183 -3.00 0.97 7.22
CA PHE A 183 -2.88 2.30 7.82
C PHE A 183 -3.71 3.36 7.08
N LEU A 184 -3.64 3.43 5.74
CA LEU A 184 -4.42 4.38 4.95
C LEU A 184 -5.90 4.00 4.91
N GLY A 185 -6.23 2.71 4.80
CA GLY A 185 -7.61 2.21 4.86
C GLY A 185 -8.21 2.29 6.26
N GLY A 186 -7.42 2.00 7.31
CA GLY A 186 -7.84 2.08 8.70
C GLY A 186 -8.10 3.51 9.17
N SER A 187 -7.21 4.45 8.85
CA SER A 187 -7.37 5.86 9.21
C SER A 187 -8.58 6.52 8.53
N GLY A 188 -8.85 6.19 7.25
CA GLY A 188 -10.04 6.64 6.52
C GLY A 188 -11.35 6.05 7.05
N ALA A 189 -11.36 4.75 7.39
CA ALA A 189 -12.54 4.09 7.94
C ALA A 189 -12.88 4.56 9.37
N LEU A 190 -11.88 4.87 10.19
CA LEU A 190 -12.05 5.40 11.54
C LEU A 190 -12.72 6.78 11.54
N CYS A 191 -12.26 7.70 10.70
CA CYS A 191 -12.81 9.06 10.67
C CYS A 191 -14.23 9.09 10.07
N CYS A 192 -14.49 8.30 9.03
CA CYS A 192 -15.81 8.23 8.39
C CYS A 192 -16.82 7.44 9.23
N GLY A 193 -16.38 6.41 9.96
CA GLY A 193 -17.25 5.63 10.87
C GLY A 193 -17.84 6.47 11.99
N VAL A 194 -17.06 7.38 12.59
CA VAL A 194 -17.53 8.31 13.63
C VAL A 194 -18.57 9.30 13.07
N VAL A 195 -18.34 9.84 11.88
CA VAL A 195 -19.29 10.77 11.23
C VAL A 195 -20.62 10.07 10.93
N ILE A 196 -20.60 8.85 10.41
CA ILE A 196 -21.81 8.07 10.10
C ILE A 196 -22.58 7.71 11.40
N MET A 197 -21.86 7.38 12.48
CA MET A 197 -22.46 7.14 13.79
C MET A 197 -23.15 8.40 14.35
N ILE A 198 -22.51 9.57 14.24
CA ILE A 198 -23.09 10.85 14.66
C ILE A 198 -24.35 11.18 13.86
N ILE A 199 -24.35 10.95 12.54
CA ILE A 199 -25.54 11.13 11.70
C ILE A 199 -26.65 10.17 12.14
N GLY A 200 -26.33 8.91 12.43
CA GLY A 200 -27.29 7.93 12.96
C GLY A 200 -27.92 8.37 14.29
N VAL A 201 -27.12 8.93 15.21
CA VAL A 201 -27.62 9.48 16.48
C VAL A 201 -28.52 10.70 16.25
N ILE A 202 -28.14 11.62 15.36
CA ILE A 202 -28.97 12.79 15.01
C ILE A 202 -30.30 12.34 14.40
N LEU A 203 -30.32 11.32 13.56
CA LEU A 203 -31.55 10.77 12.98
C LEU A 203 -32.47 10.13 14.03
N ILE A 204 -31.92 9.53 15.11
CA ILE A 204 -32.73 9.04 16.24
C ILE A 204 -33.41 10.18 16.99
N PHE A 205 -32.72 11.32 17.16
CA PHE A 205 -33.28 12.45 17.89
C PHE A 205 -34.18 13.36 17.04
N THR A 206 -34.00 13.36 15.72
CA THR A 206 -34.76 14.24 14.80
C THR A 206 -35.99 13.58 14.21
N LEU A 207 -36.02 12.25 14.02
CA LEU A 207 -37.21 11.53 13.59
C LEU A 207 -38.14 11.27 14.79
N LYS A 208 -39.09 12.18 15.02
CA LYS A 208 -40.30 11.83 15.78
C LYS A 208 -41.14 10.92 14.89
N GLU A 209 -41.65 9.83 15.46
CA GLU A 209 -42.55 8.91 14.76
C GLU A 209 -43.67 9.72 14.09
N ASP A 210 -43.71 9.73 12.75
CA ASP A 210 -44.82 10.34 12.02
C ASP A 210 -46.10 9.64 12.48
N ALA A 211 -46.97 10.41 13.14
CA ALA A 211 -48.26 9.92 13.61
C ALA A 211 -49.02 9.28 12.45
N PRO A 212 -49.71 8.15 12.66
CA PRO A 212 -50.43 7.48 11.59
C PRO A 212 -51.41 8.46 10.94
N VAL A 213 -51.26 8.66 9.62
CA VAL A 213 -52.19 9.49 8.86
C VAL A 213 -53.53 8.75 8.83
N GLU A 214 -54.47 9.21 9.65
CA GLU A 214 -55.83 8.68 9.64
C GLU A 214 -56.51 9.08 8.32
N MET A 215 -56.72 8.09 7.46
CA MET A 215 -57.47 8.27 6.21
C MET A 215 -58.96 8.17 6.52
N MET A 216 -59.69 9.28 6.36
CA MET A 216 -61.14 9.29 6.48
C MET A 216 -61.76 9.19 5.08
N VAL A 217 -62.70 8.25 4.90
CA VAL A 217 -63.47 8.08 3.66
C VAL A 217 -64.75 8.90 3.77
N ASN A 218 -64.95 9.84 2.86
CA ASN A 218 -66.18 10.62 2.77
C ASN A 218 -67.32 9.78 2.18
N SER A 219 -68.57 10.19 2.46
CA SER A 219 -69.79 9.48 2.02
C SER A 219 -69.97 9.37 0.50
N ASP A 220 -69.14 10.04 -0.29
CA ASP A 220 -69.09 10.00 -1.76
C ASP A 220 -67.97 9.09 -2.30
N GLY A 221 -67.28 8.36 -1.42
CA GLY A 221 -66.20 7.43 -1.78
C GLY A 221 -64.86 8.12 -2.06
N THR A 222 -64.74 9.41 -1.77
CA THR A 222 -63.46 10.14 -1.91
C THR A 222 -62.65 10.09 -0.62
N TYR A 223 -61.34 9.89 -0.75
CA TYR A 223 -60.40 9.86 0.37
C TYR A 223 -59.88 11.27 0.63
N MET A 224 -59.99 11.76 1.86
CA MET A 224 -59.37 13.03 2.25
C MET A 224 -58.28 12.79 3.31
N MET A 225 -57.07 13.29 3.03
CA MET A 225 -56.03 13.44 4.04
C MET A 225 -56.26 14.75 4.79
N ASN A 226 -56.53 14.66 6.09
CA ASN A 226 -56.57 15.83 6.96
C ASN A 226 -55.14 16.24 7.34
N THR A 227 -54.51 17.09 6.54
CA THR A 227 -53.31 17.82 6.96
C THR A 227 -53.82 19.05 7.72
N THR A 228 -53.66 19.23 9.03
CA THR A 228 -52.41 19.45 9.79
C THR A 228 -52.76 19.60 11.30
N PRO A 229 -51.79 19.66 12.23
CA PRO A 229 -51.48 21.01 12.74
C PRO A 229 -49.99 21.38 12.70
N GLU A 230 -49.82 22.70 12.65
CA GLU A 230 -48.65 23.52 12.41
C GLU A 230 -47.44 23.19 13.29
N ASN A 231 -46.31 22.79 12.68
CA ASN A 231 -44.93 23.17 13.04
C ASN A 231 -43.84 22.24 12.46
N THR A 232 -44.01 21.71 11.25
CA THR A 232 -42.93 21.03 10.52
C THR A 232 -42.42 21.92 9.39
N VAL A 233 -41.21 22.45 9.56
CA VAL A 233 -40.40 22.99 8.46
C VAL A 233 -39.96 21.80 7.60
N GLY A 234 -40.84 21.37 6.71
CA GLY A 234 -40.51 20.45 5.62
C GLY A 234 -40.18 21.26 4.38
N VAL A 235 -39.03 20.99 3.77
CA VAL A 235 -38.71 21.49 2.43
C VAL A 235 -39.81 20.99 1.49
N GLY A 236 -40.69 21.91 1.09
CA GLY A 236 -41.78 21.62 0.18
C GLY A 236 -41.23 21.20 -1.17
N VAL A 237 -41.26 19.91 -1.47
CA VAL A 237 -41.28 19.46 -2.86
C VAL A 237 -42.67 19.79 -3.38
N SER A 238 -42.78 20.86 -4.15
CA SER A 238 -43.95 21.13 -4.98
C SER A 238 -44.06 20.01 -6.02
N GLN A 239 -44.78 18.94 -5.69
CA GLN A 239 -45.28 18.04 -6.71
C GLN A 239 -46.57 18.64 -7.24
N ASN A 240 -46.42 19.54 -8.20
CA ASN A 240 -47.48 19.82 -9.16
C ASN A 240 -47.72 18.50 -9.92
N ILE A 241 -48.67 17.69 -9.45
CA ILE A 241 -49.21 16.58 -10.24
C ILE A 241 -50.01 17.24 -11.35
N SER A 242 -49.33 17.57 -12.45
CA SER A 242 -49.99 17.70 -13.74
C SER A 242 -50.79 16.42 -13.93
N GLN A 243 -52.12 16.56 -14.01
CA GLN A 243 -53.01 15.50 -14.41
C GLN A 243 -52.53 14.97 -15.77
N VAL A 244 -51.82 13.85 -15.75
CA VAL A 244 -51.62 13.04 -16.95
C VAL A 244 -52.92 12.26 -17.11
N MET A 245 -53.84 12.85 -17.87
CA MET A 245 -54.92 12.09 -18.53
C MET A 245 -54.26 11.04 -19.43
N THR A 246 -54.02 9.85 -18.91
CA THR A 246 -53.83 8.65 -19.73
C THR A 246 -55.06 7.77 -19.53
N SER A 247 -56.07 8.08 -20.34
CA SER A 247 -57.04 7.10 -20.79
C SER A 247 -56.27 5.99 -21.52
N SER A 248 -55.95 4.91 -20.82
CA SER A 248 -55.56 3.65 -21.43
C SER A 248 -55.95 2.54 -20.46
N VAL A 249 -57.17 2.04 -20.62
CA VAL A 249 -57.58 0.77 -20.04
C VAL A 249 -56.65 -0.30 -20.61
N VAL A 250 -55.76 -0.85 -19.77
CA VAL A 250 -55.00 -2.06 -20.09
C VAL A 250 -55.99 -3.22 -19.99
N THR A 251 -56.31 -3.86 -21.12
CA THR A 251 -57.09 -5.10 -21.16
C THR A 251 -56.16 -6.31 -21.03
N GLU A 252 -56.67 -7.40 -20.43
CA GLU A 252 -55.98 -8.66 -20.06
C GLU A 252 -55.18 -9.37 -21.19
N GLU A 253 -55.33 -8.97 -22.45
CA GLU A 253 -54.71 -9.61 -23.62
C GLU A 253 -53.20 -9.32 -23.75
N MET A 254 -52.66 -8.29 -23.08
CA MET A 254 -51.23 -7.91 -23.18
C MET A 254 -50.28 -8.65 -22.23
N THR A 255 -50.80 -9.60 -21.42
CA THR A 255 -50.02 -10.33 -20.40
C THR A 255 -49.65 -11.78 -20.76
N LYS A 256 -49.83 -12.22 -22.02
CA LYS A 256 -49.53 -13.61 -22.40
C LYS A 256 -48.11 -13.78 -22.94
N ALA A 257 -47.22 -14.38 -22.14
CA ALA A 257 -45.90 -14.83 -22.57
C ALA A 257 -45.99 -16.19 -23.30
N GLU A 258 -45.29 -16.34 -24.44
CA GLU A 258 -45.08 -17.63 -25.10
C GLU A 258 -43.94 -18.43 -24.44
N PRO A 259 -44.04 -19.76 -24.32
CA PRO A 259 -43.02 -20.56 -23.65
C PRO A 259 -41.80 -20.84 -24.54
N TYR A 260 -40.62 -20.57 -23.99
CA TYR A 260 -39.30 -20.88 -24.57
C TYR A 260 -38.99 -22.39 -24.44
N GLN A 261 -38.55 -23.04 -25.52
CA GLN A 261 -38.07 -24.44 -25.51
C GLN A 261 -36.54 -24.51 -25.57
N PHE A 262 -35.93 -25.33 -24.70
CA PHE A 262 -34.49 -25.62 -24.67
C PHE A 262 -34.12 -26.75 -25.65
N PRO A 263 -33.01 -26.67 -26.42
CA PRO A 263 -32.49 -27.81 -27.16
C PRO A 263 -31.62 -28.71 -26.26
N SER A 264 -31.87 -30.01 -26.31
CA SER A 264 -31.15 -31.07 -25.59
C SER A 264 -29.82 -31.43 -26.23
N THR A 265 -28.83 -31.73 -25.37
CA THR A 265 -27.49 -32.23 -25.69
C THR A 265 -27.52 -33.71 -26.07
N GLU A 266 -27.01 -34.05 -27.26
CA GLU A 266 -26.60 -35.41 -27.60
C GLU A 266 -25.21 -35.38 -28.28
N SER A 267 -24.29 -36.17 -27.76
CA SER A 267 -23.05 -36.64 -28.39
C SER A 267 -22.77 -38.05 -27.85
N PRO A 268 -21.94 -38.90 -28.49
CA PRO A 268 -21.43 -38.92 -29.87
C PRO A 268 -21.76 -40.26 -30.59
N SER A 269 -21.52 -40.36 -31.90
CA SER A 269 -21.35 -41.66 -32.57
C SER A 269 -20.08 -41.66 -33.41
N GLU A 270 -19.25 -42.67 -33.15
CA GLU A 270 -18.10 -43.12 -33.92
C GLU A 270 -18.56 -43.55 -35.32
N ASP A 271 -17.82 -43.22 -36.38
CA ASP A 271 -17.37 -44.26 -37.30
C ASP A 271 -16.18 -43.80 -38.17
N GLU A 272 -15.43 -44.81 -38.57
CA GLU A 272 -14.12 -44.82 -39.19
C GLU A 272 -14.09 -44.32 -40.66
N GLY A 273 -12.93 -43.87 -41.12
CA GLY A 273 -12.72 -43.52 -42.53
C GLY A 273 -11.31 -43.07 -42.87
N LYS A 274 -10.38 -44.02 -42.90
CA LYS A 274 -9.01 -43.90 -43.44
C LYS A 274 -9.05 -44.04 -44.98
N LEU A 275 -8.32 -43.21 -45.74
CA LEU A 275 -7.50 -43.61 -46.90
C LEU A 275 -6.87 -42.39 -47.62
N ASP A 276 -5.55 -42.52 -47.79
CA ASP A 276 -4.59 -41.91 -48.73
C ASP A 276 -4.32 -40.39 -48.75
#